data_AF-A0A3B6IWZ2-F1
#
_entry.id   AF-A0A3B6IWZ2-F1
#
_cell.length_a   1.000
_cell.length_b   1.000
_cell.length_c   1.000
_cell.angle_alpha   90.00
_cell.angle_beta   90.00
_cell.angle_gamma   90.00
#
_symmetry.space_group_name_H-M   'P 1'
#
loop_
_entity.id
_entity.type
_entity.pdbx_description
1 polymer ?
#
loop_
_entity_poly.entity_id
_entity_poly.type
_entity_poly.pdbx_seq_one_letter_code
_entity_poly.pdbx_strand_id
1 'polypeptide(L)'
;MQDKTGKTALHYAVRKCDPELVSILLSHEDIDATVLDNIGVSAAWELKYVMENAKTLNWNEVLMLMLKADAQNARSLYNLHGKAKQQAIDAGRKDAKSLTKTYTTNISLVAILITTITFAAAFTLPGGYSSVDGSEGLPIMSRKVAFQAFLIFDTLAMCSSFAVAFICVIARWEDYEFLIYYTSFTKKLMWFAYVATTMAFSTGLYTVLAPRLHWLATGISVLVALLPILTKLLGEWPVLKLRLRLGETFNSDLLDMV
;
A
#
# COMPACT_ATOMS: atom_id res chain seq x y z
N MET A 1 4.74 -14.46 -48.78
CA MET A 1 5.94 -13.63 -49.11
C MET A 1 6.71 -13.34 -47.84
N GLN A 2 8.04 -13.48 -47.87
CA GLN A 2 8.95 -13.14 -46.77
C GLN A 2 9.74 -11.88 -47.13
N ASP A 3 10.12 -11.10 -46.12
CA ASP A 3 11.03 -9.97 -46.28
C ASP A 3 12.50 -10.44 -46.39
N LYS A 4 13.45 -9.50 -46.42
CA LYS A 4 14.89 -9.81 -46.48
C LYS A 4 15.42 -10.60 -45.27
N THR A 5 14.66 -10.62 -44.17
CA THR A 5 15.01 -11.34 -42.93
C THR A 5 14.26 -12.67 -42.77
N GLY A 6 13.43 -13.05 -43.75
CA GLY A 6 12.63 -14.27 -43.69
C GLY A 6 11.29 -14.08 -42.96
N LYS A 7 10.94 -12.87 -42.53
CA LYS A 7 9.71 -12.60 -41.77
C LYS A 7 8.52 -12.40 -42.69
N THR A 8 7.40 -13.01 -42.31
CA THR A 8 6.11 -12.85 -42.98
C THR A 8 5.28 -11.72 -42.34
N ALA A 9 4.20 -11.29 -43.00
CA ALA A 9 3.24 -10.36 -42.41
C ALA A 9 2.72 -10.84 -41.04
N LEU A 10 2.56 -12.16 -40.86
CA LEU A 10 2.13 -12.77 -39.61
C LEU A 10 3.13 -12.54 -38.47
N HIS A 11 4.45 -12.60 -38.73
CA HIS A 11 5.46 -12.29 -37.71
C HIS A 11 5.29 -10.87 -37.16
N TYR A 12 5.07 -9.89 -38.04
CA TYR A 12 4.87 -8.51 -37.64
C TYR A 12 3.54 -8.28 -36.93
N ALA A 13 2.47 -8.96 -37.37
CA ALA A 13 1.16 -8.88 -36.73
C ALA A 13 1.20 -9.41 -35.29
N VAL A 14 1.83 -10.58 -35.09
CA VAL A 14 2.03 -11.15 -33.75
C VAL A 14 2.91 -10.26 -32.89
N ARG A 15 3.98 -9.70 -33.44
CA ARG A 15 4.85 -8.75 -32.71
C ARG A 15 4.15 -7.46 -32.34
N LYS A 16 3.15 -7.02 -33.12
CA LYS A 16 2.29 -5.87 -32.76
C LYS A 16 1.25 -6.22 -31.71
N CYS A 17 1.04 -7.50 -31.39
CA CYS A 17 0.04 -7.95 -30.43
C CYS A 17 -1.40 -7.53 -30.84
N ASP A 18 -1.71 -7.66 -32.13
CA ASP A 18 -2.99 -7.25 -32.73
C ASP A 18 -3.81 -8.50 -33.13
N PRO A 19 -4.82 -8.90 -32.33
CA PRO A 19 -5.58 -10.12 -32.58
C PRO A 19 -6.43 -10.04 -33.85
N GLU A 20 -6.95 -8.86 -34.22
CA GLU A 20 -7.77 -8.68 -35.41
C GLU A 20 -6.92 -8.91 -36.66
N LEU A 21 -5.75 -8.26 -36.74
CA LEU A 21 -4.82 -8.43 -37.84
C LEU A 21 -4.32 -9.88 -37.96
N VAL A 22 -4.01 -10.54 -36.83
CA VAL A 22 -3.61 -11.95 -36.80
C VAL A 22 -4.75 -12.84 -37.29
N SER A 23 -5.98 -12.60 -36.86
CA SER A 23 -7.15 -13.38 -37.27
C SER A 23 -7.42 -13.27 -38.78
N ILE A 24 -7.32 -12.06 -39.34
CA ILE A 24 -7.50 -11.81 -40.78
C ILE A 24 -6.43 -12.55 -41.57
N LEU A 25 -5.17 -12.47 -41.15
CA LEU A 25 -4.07 -13.16 -41.83
C LEU A 25 -4.22 -14.68 -41.77
N LEU A 26 -4.63 -15.23 -40.63
CA LEU A 26 -4.84 -16.68 -40.47
C LEU A 26 -6.11 -17.20 -41.18
N SER A 27 -7.03 -16.32 -41.57
CA SER A 27 -8.25 -16.71 -42.30
C SER A 27 -8.02 -16.99 -43.78
N HIS A 28 -6.89 -16.53 -44.34
CA HIS A 28 -6.52 -16.78 -45.72
C HIS A 28 -5.83 -18.14 -45.89
N GLU A 29 -6.33 -18.98 -46.80
CA GLU A 29 -5.81 -20.34 -47.06
C GLU A 29 -4.32 -20.37 -47.46
N ASP A 30 -3.81 -19.29 -48.07
CA ASP A 30 -2.43 -19.20 -48.55
C ASP A 30 -1.41 -18.85 -47.45
N ILE A 31 -1.85 -18.55 -46.22
CA ILE A 31 -0.98 -18.13 -45.13
C ILE A 31 -0.51 -19.35 -44.35
N ASP A 32 0.75 -19.71 -44.55
CA ASP A 32 1.42 -20.72 -43.74
C ASP A 32 1.93 -20.11 -42.42
N ALA A 33 1.33 -20.53 -41.31
CA ALA A 33 1.69 -20.10 -39.96
C ALA A 33 2.98 -20.75 -39.44
N THR A 34 3.47 -21.80 -40.12
CA THR A 34 4.66 -22.57 -39.71
C THR A 34 5.96 -22.03 -40.31
N VAL A 35 5.87 -21.00 -41.16
CA VAL A 35 7.04 -20.36 -41.78
C VAL A 35 7.99 -19.83 -40.72
N LEU A 36 9.26 -20.19 -40.87
CA LEU A 36 10.36 -19.72 -40.03
C LEU A 36 11.11 -18.57 -40.72
N ASP A 37 11.58 -17.61 -39.94
CA ASP A 37 12.50 -16.58 -40.40
C ASP A 37 13.91 -17.14 -40.66
N ASN A 38 14.83 -16.29 -41.12
CA ASN A 38 16.22 -16.70 -41.42
C ASN A 38 17.00 -17.17 -40.18
N ILE A 39 16.46 -16.99 -38.98
CA ILE A 39 17.03 -17.33 -37.69
C ILE A 39 16.32 -18.56 -37.09
N GLY A 40 15.35 -19.15 -37.81
CA GLY A 40 14.57 -20.31 -37.38
C GLY A 40 13.44 -19.97 -36.38
N VAL A 41 13.02 -18.70 -36.31
CA VAL A 41 11.96 -18.25 -35.41
C VAL A 41 10.61 -18.30 -36.12
N SER A 42 9.60 -18.88 -35.48
CA SER A 42 8.22 -18.86 -35.98
C SER A 42 7.49 -17.58 -35.60
N ALA A 43 6.46 -17.22 -36.35
CA ALA A 43 5.63 -16.05 -36.05
C ALA A 43 5.06 -16.11 -34.62
N ALA A 44 4.75 -17.30 -34.10
CA ALA A 44 4.20 -17.49 -32.77
C ALA A 44 5.19 -17.10 -31.66
N TRP A 45 6.49 -17.33 -31.89
CA TRP A 45 7.55 -17.02 -30.94
C TRP A 45 7.84 -15.52 -30.82
N GLU A 46 7.35 -14.70 -31.76
CA GLU A 46 7.42 -13.24 -31.64
C GLU A 46 6.71 -12.71 -30.38
N LEU A 47 5.73 -13.46 -29.83
CA LEU A 47 5.08 -13.15 -28.55
C LEU A 47 6.06 -13.04 -27.38
N LYS A 48 7.22 -13.70 -27.47
CA LYS A 48 8.28 -13.63 -26.46
C LYS A 48 8.84 -12.22 -26.31
N TYR A 49 8.90 -11.45 -27.39
CA TYR A 49 9.42 -10.08 -27.37
C TYR A 49 8.41 -9.07 -26.82
N VAL A 50 7.15 -9.47 -26.64
CA VAL A 50 6.06 -8.63 -26.12
C VAL A 50 5.43 -9.23 -24.84
N MET A 51 6.21 -10.00 -24.07
CA MET A 51 5.73 -10.59 -22.79
C MET A 51 5.30 -9.55 -21.74
N GLU A 52 5.75 -8.30 -21.85
CA GLU A 52 5.25 -7.19 -21.03
C GLU A 52 3.74 -6.99 -21.17
N ASN A 53 3.18 -7.33 -22.33
CA ASN A 53 1.75 -7.28 -22.62
C ASN A 53 1.01 -8.54 -22.19
N ALA A 54 1.65 -9.53 -21.55
CA ALA A 54 0.99 -10.79 -21.20
C ALA A 54 -0.20 -10.63 -20.23
N LYS A 55 -0.29 -9.50 -19.52
CA LYS A 55 -1.44 -9.15 -18.68
C LYS A 55 -2.65 -8.65 -19.49
N THR A 56 -2.49 -8.35 -20.78
CA THR A 56 -3.56 -7.83 -21.64
C THR A 56 -4.37 -8.95 -22.30
N LEU A 57 -5.61 -8.65 -22.67
CA LEU A 57 -6.48 -9.59 -23.37
C LEU A 57 -5.90 -9.94 -24.75
N ASN A 58 -5.41 -8.94 -25.48
CA ASN A 58 -4.86 -9.09 -26.83
C ASN A 58 -3.72 -10.12 -26.90
N TRP A 59 -2.80 -10.13 -25.92
CA TRP A 59 -1.69 -11.08 -25.93
C TRP A 59 -2.18 -12.52 -25.78
N ASN A 60 -3.15 -12.74 -24.90
CA ASN A 60 -3.74 -14.06 -24.69
C ASN A 60 -4.55 -14.50 -25.92
N GLU A 61 -5.24 -13.59 -26.60
CA GLU A 61 -5.99 -13.88 -27.82
C GLU A 61 -5.07 -14.23 -28.99
N VAL A 62 -4.01 -13.45 -29.24
CA VAL A 62 -3.00 -13.77 -30.25
C VAL A 62 -2.32 -15.11 -29.95
N LEU A 63 -1.99 -15.40 -28.69
CA LEU A 63 -1.45 -16.71 -28.30
C LEU A 63 -2.42 -17.85 -28.66
N MET A 64 -3.71 -17.70 -28.39
CA MET A 64 -4.72 -18.72 -28.73
C MET A 64 -4.89 -18.89 -30.24
N LEU A 65 -4.88 -17.80 -31.01
CA LEU A 65 -4.92 -17.84 -32.47
C LEU A 65 -3.72 -18.59 -33.04
N MET A 66 -2.52 -18.31 -32.53
CA MET A 66 -1.30 -19.00 -32.96
C MET A 66 -1.25 -20.47 -32.53
N LEU A 67 -1.78 -20.80 -31.35
CA LEU A 67 -1.93 -22.20 -30.89
C LEU A 67 -2.85 -23.02 -31.81
N LYS A 68 -3.91 -22.39 -32.34
CA LYS A 68 -4.84 -23.02 -33.28
C LYS A 68 -4.22 -23.20 -34.66
N ALA A 69 -3.40 -22.25 -35.09
CA ALA A 69 -2.77 -22.25 -36.41
C ALA A 69 -1.55 -23.18 -36.50
N ASP A 70 -0.76 -23.31 -35.43
CA ASP A 70 0.44 -24.16 -35.38
C ASP A 70 0.44 -25.05 -34.14
N ALA A 71 -0.18 -26.22 -34.28
CA ALA A 71 -0.26 -27.22 -33.22
C ALA A 71 1.12 -27.87 -32.92
N GLN A 72 2.07 -27.84 -33.85
CA GLN A 72 3.39 -28.46 -33.65
C GLN A 72 4.22 -27.68 -32.63
N ASN A 73 4.05 -26.35 -32.57
CA ASN A 73 4.69 -25.49 -31.57
C ASN A 73 3.90 -25.33 -30.27
N ALA A 74 2.78 -26.06 -30.08
CA ALA A 74 1.92 -25.89 -28.91
C ALA A 74 2.68 -26.00 -27.57
N ARG A 75 3.60 -26.97 -27.45
CA ARG A 75 4.43 -27.13 -26.24
C ARG A 75 5.30 -25.89 -25.97
N SER A 76 5.90 -25.30 -27.00
CA SER A 76 6.73 -24.11 -26.89
C SER A 76 5.89 -22.89 -26.44
N LEU A 77 4.69 -22.74 -27.01
CA LEU A 77 3.75 -21.68 -26.68
C LEU A 77 3.18 -21.82 -25.26
N TYR A 78 2.86 -23.03 -24.80
CA TYR A 78 2.47 -23.27 -23.40
C TYR A 78 3.59 -22.93 -22.42
N ASN A 79 4.83 -23.32 -22.74
CA ASN A 79 6.00 -22.95 -21.93
C ASN A 79 6.20 -21.43 -21.89
N LEU A 80 5.96 -20.74 -23.01
CA LEU A 80 6.01 -19.28 -23.10
C LEU A 80 4.92 -18.63 -22.24
N HIS A 81 3.69 -19.12 -22.31
CA HIS A 81 2.59 -18.65 -21.46
C HIS A 81 2.90 -18.85 -19.97
N GLY A 82 3.42 -20.02 -19.58
CA GLY A 82 3.85 -20.28 -18.21
C GLY A 82 4.92 -19.31 -17.72
N LYS A 83 5.93 -19.02 -18.55
CA LYS A 83 6.97 -18.02 -18.24
C LYS A 83 6.39 -16.61 -18.12
N ALA A 84 5.51 -16.22 -19.03
CA ALA A 84 4.88 -14.91 -19.02
C ALA A 84 4.01 -14.71 -17.76
N LYS A 85 3.24 -15.74 -17.38
CA LYS A 85 2.47 -15.77 -16.13
C LYS A 85 3.38 -15.64 -14.91
N GLN A 86 4.47 -16.41 -14.85
CA GLN A 86 5.41 -16.33 -13.72
C GLN A 86 6.05 -14.95 -13.62
N GLN A 87 6.48 -14.36 -14.74
CA GLN A 87 7.06 -13.02 -14.77
C GLN A 87 6.05 -11.95 -14.34
N ALA A 88 4.78 -12.08 -14.73
CA ALA A 88 3.71 -11.19 -14.29
C ALA A 88 3.46 -11.27 -12.77
N ILE A 89 3.51 -12.48 -12.20
CA ILE A 89 3.43 -12.74 -10.75
C ILE A 89 4.65 -12.14 -10.04
N ASP A 90 5.85 -12.39 -10.54
CA ASP A 90 7.10 -11.90 -9.95
C ASP A 90 7.19 -10.38 -10.00
N ALA A 91 6.74 -9.76 -11.10
CA ALA A 91 6.64 -8.31 -11.21
C ALA A 91 5.63 -7.76 -10.18
N GLY A 92 4.45 -8.36 -10.07
CA GLY A 92 3.47 -7.99 -9.05
C GLY A 92 4.01 -8.13 -7.62
N ARG A 93 4.74 -9.21 -7.32
CA ARG A 93 5.39 -9.41 -6.02
C ARG A 93 6.47 -8.36 -5.76
N LYS A 94 7.26 -7.98 -6.77
CA LYS A 94 8.28 -6.92 -6.66
C LYS A 94 7.64 -5.55 -6.42
N ASP A 95 6.56 -5.22 -7.12
CA ASP A 95 5.84 -3.96 -6.96
C ASP A 95 5.16 -3.87 -5.58
N ALA A 96 4.49 -4.94 -5.15
CA ALA A 96 3.92 -5.02 -3.81
C ALA A 96 5.02 -4.89 -2.73
N LYS A 97 6.18 -5.52 -2.94
CA LYS A 97 7.32 -5.42 -2.04
C LYS A 97 7.90 -4.01 -1.97
N SER A 98 8.05 -3.32 -3.10
CA SER A 98 8.56 -1.95 -3.15
C SER A 98 7.59 -0.97 -2.49
N LEU A 99 6.29 -1.11 -2.75
CA LEU A 99 5.24 -0.27 -2.15
C LEU A 99 5.19 -0.43 -0.64
N THR A 100 5.21 -1.67 -0.15
CA THR A 100 5.17 -1.96 1.29
C THR A 100 6.44 -1.43 1.98
N LYS A 101 7.62 -1.58 1.36
CA LYS A 101 8.88 -1.04 1.89
C LYS A 101 8.86 0.49 2.02
N THR A 102 8.33 1.18 1.01
CA THR A 102 8.15 2.65 1.04
C THR A 102 7.17 3.05 2.14
N TYR A 103 6.03 2.35 2.25
CA TYR A 103 5.03 2.59 3.28
C TYR A 103 5.57 2.41 4.70
N THR A 104 6.29 1.32 4.97
CA THR A 104 6.94 1.07 6.27
C THR A 104 7.98 2.15 6.61
N THR A 105 8.74 2.61 5.62
CA THR A 105 9.71 3.69 5.83
C THR A 105 9.01 4.98 6.25
N ASN A 106 7.95 5.38 5.53
CA ASN A 106 7.19 6.57 5.87
C ASN A 106 6.52 6.46 7.26
N ILE A 107 5.94 5.31 7.61
CA ILE A 107 5.37 5.07 8.95
C ILE A 107 6.44 5.20 10.03
N SER A 108 7.61 4.59 9.83
CA SER A 108 8.69 4.65 10.81
C SER A 108 9.12 6.09 11.09
N LEU A 109 9.18 6.93 10.05
CA LEU A 109 9.51 8.35 10.19
C LEU A 109 8.44 9.11 10.97
N VAL A 110 7.15 8.89 10.67
CA VAL A 110 6.05 9.51 11.41
C VAL A 110 6.04 9.04 12.87
N ALA A 111 6.31 7.75 13.13
CA ALA A 111 6.35 7.21 14.48
C ALA A 111 7.51 7.77 15.32
N ILE A 112 8.71 7.88 14.72
CA ILE A 112 9.85 8.55 15.35
C ILE A 112 9.49 10.01 15.64
N LEU A 113 8.87 10.71 14.70
CA LEU A 113 8.47 12.11 14.89
C LEU A 113 7.47 12.28 16.05
N ILE A 114 6.42 11.43 16.13
CA ILE A 114 5.48 11.44 17.26
C ILE A 114 6.21 11.16 18.58
N THR A 115 7.11 10.18 18.59
CA THR A 115 7.93 9.85 19.77
C THR A 115 8.77 11.06 20.21
N THR A 116 9.41 11.78 19.27
CA THR A 116 10.21 12.95 19.59
C THR A 116 9.36 14.10 20.14
N ILE A 117 8.19 14.36 19.55
CA ILE A 117 7.29 15.43 19.99
C ILE A 117 6.73 15.13 21.39
N THR A 118 6.28 13.90 21.63
CA THR A 118 5.75 13.47 22.94
C THR A 118 6.85 13.46 24.00
N PHE A 119 8.02 12.89 23.69
CA PHE A 119 9.19 12.97 24.58
C PHE A 119 9.54 14.42 24.96
N ALA A 120 9.58 15.33 23.99
CA ALA A 120 9.82 16.75 24.27
C ALA A 120 8.71 17.36 25.14
N ALA A 121 7.45 17.04 24.87
CA ALA A 121 6.30 17.55 25.61
C ALA A 121 6.27 17.07 27.07
N ALA A 122 6.71 15.84 27.34
CA ALA A 122 6.80 15.30 28.70
C ALA A 122 7.76 16.09 29.61
N PHE A 123 8.82 16.69 29.05
CA PHE A 123 9.82 17.45 29.81
C PHE A 123 9.65 18.97 29.70
N THR A 124 8.94 19.47 28.68
CA THR A 124 8.65 20.90 28.48
C THR A 124 7.26 21.26 29.04
N LEU A 125 7.07 20.95 30.32
CA LEU A 125 5.78 21.03 30.99
C LEU A 125 5.24 22.46 31.07
N PRO A 126 3.98 22.70 30.68
CA PRO A 126 3.37 24.02 30.81
C PRO A 126 3.20 24.37 32.28
N GLY A 127 3.63 25.58 32.65
CA GLY A 127 3.65 26.05 34.03
C GLY A 127 5.00 25.88 34.72
N GLY A 128 5.92 25.07 34.18
CA GLY A 128 7.28 24.92 34.70
C GLY A 128 7.37 24.13 36.02
N TYR A 129 8.54 24.21 36.64
CA TYR A 129 8.87 23.52 37.89
C TYR A 129 8.79 24.48 39.07
N SER A 130 8.35 23.97 40.21
CA SER A 130 8.24 24.74 41.45
C SER A 130 9.66 25.07 41.96
N SER A 131 9.87 26.29 42.42
CA SER A 131 11.11 26.78 43.04
C SER A 131 10.92 27.08 44.54
N VAL A 132 9.94 26.43 45.18
CA VAL A 132 9.62 26.62 46.60
C VAL A 132 10.33 25.53 47.40
N ASP A 133 11.07 25.93 48.45
CA ASP A 133 11.81 25.04 49.35
C ASP A 133 10.97 23.83 49.76
N GLY A 134 11.49 22.62 49.52
CA GLY A 134 10.82 21.34 49.81
C GLY A 134 9.94 20.79 48.67
N SER A 135 9.75 21.52 47.58
CA SER A 135 9.04 21.06 46.37
C SER A 135 9.79 21.38 45.07
N GLU A 136 11.07 21.71 45.18
CA GLU A 136 11.93 22.06 44.05
C GLU A 136 11.95 20.94 43.00
N GLY A 137 11.73 21.31 41.74
CA GLY A 137 11.71 20.36 40.63
C GLY A 137 10.40 19.59 40.43
N LEU A 138 9.36 19.82 41.25
CA LEU A 138 8.03 19.25 41.01
C LEU A 138 7.24 20.10 39.99
N PRO A 139 6.52 19.48 39.04
CA PRO A 139 5.65 20.21 38.12
C PRO A 139 4.59 20.98 38.92
N ILE A 140 4.45 22.29 38.66
CA ILE A 140 3.50 23.17 39.34
C ILE A 140 2.05 22.67 39.18
N MET A 141 1.75 21.99 38.07
CA MET A 141 0.44 21.44 37.75
C MET A 141 0.24 19.95 38.10
N SER A 142 1.20 19.31 38.79
CA SER A 142 1.17 17.87 39.14
C SER A 142 -0.09 17.40 39.88
N ARG A 143 -0.74 18.28 40.65
CA ARG A 143 -1.97 17.97 41.41
C ARG A 143 -3.26 18.03 40.57
N LYS A 144 -3.22 18.55 39.34
CA LYS A 144 -4.43 18.66 38.50
C LYS A 144 -4.69 17.36 37.76
N VAL A 145 -5.90 16.82 37.84
CA VAL A 145 -6.31 15.57 37.17
C VAL A 145 -6.08 15.64 35.65
N ALA A 146 -6.39 16.78 35.01
CA ALA A 146 -6.17 16.95 33.58
C ALA A 146 -4.68 16.90 33.18
N PHE A 147 -3.77 17.29 34.09
CA PHE A 147 -2.33 17.23 33.86
C PHE A 147 -1.79 15.80 34.02
N GLN A 148 -2.33 15.05 34.98
CA GLN A 148 -2.03 13.62 35.10
C GLN A 148 -2.51 12.84 33.87
N ALA A 149 -3.73 13.14 33.38
CA ALA A 149 -4.25 12.55 32.15
C ALA A 149 -3.36 12.88 30.94
N PHE A 150 -2.91 14.14 30.81
CA PHE A 150 -1.96 14.55 29.78
C PHE A 150 -0.70 13.67 29.79
N LEU A 151 -0.03 13.52 30.93
CA LEU A 151 1.19 12.71 31.04
C LEU A 151 0.95 11.22 30.73
N ILE A 152 -0.20 10.66 31.14
CA ILE A 152 -0.54 9.26 30.85
C ILE A 152 -0.76 9.07 29.34
N PHE A 153 -1.53 9.94 28.69
CA PHE A 153 -1.77 9.83 27.26
C PHE A 153 -0.51 10.11 26.43
N ASP A 154 0.31 11.07 26.85
CA ASP A 154 1.57 11.41 26.19
C ASP A 154 2.57 10.24 26.26
N THR A 155 2.72 9.63 27.43
CA THR A 155 3.58 8.43 27.59
C THR A 155 3.04 7.22 26.84
N LEU A 156 1.72 7.00 26.79
CA LEU A 156 1.11 5.94 25.97
C LEU A 156 1.37 6.18 24.48
N ALA A 157 1.24 7.42 24.00
CA ALA A 157 1.53 7.79 22.62
C ALA A 157 3.01 7.58 22.28
N MET A 158 3.91 7.98 23.18
CA MET A 158 5.36 7.80 23.04
C MET A 158 5.74 6.32 22.98
N CYS A 159 5.31 5.51 23.95
CA CYS A 159 5.64 4.08 24.02
C CYS A 159 5.10 3.30 22.82
N SER A 160 3.86 3.57 22.40
CA SER A 160 3.26 2.92 21.23
C SER A 160 3.95 3.31 19.93
N SER A 161 4.30 4.59 19.75
CA SER A 161 5.05 5.07 18.57
C SER A 161 6.47 4.53 18.54
N PHE A 162 7.14 4.47 19.69
CA PHE A 162 8.49 3.93 19.80
C PHE A 162 8.52 2.43 19.49
N ALA A 163 7.53 1.67 19.96
CA ALA A 163 7.36 0.27 19.59
C ALA A 163 7.13 0.10 18.08
N VAL A 164 6.31 0.96 17.44
CA VAL A 164 6.17 0.97 15.97
C VAL A 164 7.52 1.21 15.28
N ALA A 165 8.28 2.22 15.71
CA ALA A 165 9.57 2.54 15.11
C ALA A 165 10.56 1.37 15.24
N PHE A 166 10.62 0.74 16.41
CA PHE A 166 11.50 -0.40 16.66
C PHE A 166 11.11 -1.63 15.84
N ILE A 167 9.81 -1.94 15.74
CA ILE A 167 9.30 -3.00 14.85
C ILE A 167 9.67 -2.71 13.40
N CYS A 168 9.56 -1.46 12.94
CA CYS A 168 9.96 -1.09 11.58
C CYS A 168 11.48 -1.24 11.35
N VAL A 169 12.31 -1.02 12.38
CA VAL A 169 13.78 -1.24 12.30
C VAL A 169 14.09 -2.73 12.23
N ILE A 170 13.49 -3.56 13.10
CA ILE A 170 13.68 -5.02 13.06
C ILE A 170 13.20 -5.59 11.72
N ALA A 171 12.03 -5.14 11.24
CA ALA A 171 11.48 -5.57 9.96
C ALA A 171 12.32 -5.15 8.74
N ARG A 172 13.28 -4.21 8.89
CA ARG A 172 14.27 -3.91 7.85
C ARG A 172 15.43 -4.89 7.82
N TRP A 173 15.71 -5.54 8.94
CA TRP A 173 16.80 -6.51 9.10
C TRP A 173 16.34 -7.93 8.74
N GLU A 174 15.06 -8.24 9.00
CA GLU A 174 14.42 -9.52 8.63
C GLU A 174 13.80 -9.51 7.22
N ASP A 175 13.43 -10.70 6.74
CA ASP A 175 12.80 -10.92 5.44
C ASP A 175 11.41 -10.27 5.30
N TYR A 176 11.03 -9.99 4.05
CA TYR A 176 9.78 -9.31 3.68
C TYR A 176 8.50 -10.00 4.19
N GLU A 177 8.49 -11.33 4.34
CA GLU A 177 7.34 -12.08 4.85
C GLU A 177 7.04 -11.74 6.32
N PHE A 178 8.08 -11.48 7.13
CA PHE A 178 7.90 -10.97 8.48
C PHE A 178 7.30 -9.55 8.49
N LEU A 179 7.72 -8.71 7.54
CA LEU A 179 7.22 -7.33 7.42
C LEU A 179 5.71 -7.30 7.14
N ILE A 180 5.17 -8.18 6.29
CA ILE A 180 3.72 -8.27 6.05
C ILE A 180 2.97 -8.62 7.35
N TYR A 181 3.46 -9.61 8.10
CA TYR A 181 2.83 -10.06 9.35
C TYR A 181 2.73 -8.93 10.38
N TYR A 182 3.83 -8.21 10.63
CA TYR A 182 3.85 -7.12 11.59
C TYR A 182 3.14 -5.85 11.10
N THR A 183 2.95 -5.65 9.79
CA THR A 183 2.29 -4.45 9.25
C THR A 183 0.87 -4.27 9.81
N SER A 184 0.12 -5.35 10.01
CA SER A 184 -1.21 -5.30 10.62
C SER A 184 -1.16 -4.83 12.08
N PHE A 185 -0.17 -5.30 12.83
CA PHE A 185 0.05 -4.90 14.21
C PHE A 185 0.51 -3.44 14.30
N THR A 186 1.48 -3.05 13.48
CA THR A 186 1.98 -1.67 13.37
C THR A 186 0.89 -0.68 13.04
N LYS A 187 -0.05 -1.01 12.13
CA LYS A 187 -1.20 -0.16 11.80
C LYS A 187 -2.12 0.07 13.01
N LYS A 188 -2.40 -0.97 13.80
CA LYS A 188 -3.23 -0.85 15.02
C LYS A 188 -2.54 0.00 16.08
N LEU A 189 -1.24 -0.22 16.29
CA LEU A 189 -0.45 0.49 17.28
C LEU A 189 -0.27 1.98 16.90
N MET A 190 -0.09 2.27 15.61
CA MET A 190 -0.03 3.63 15.09
C MET A 190 -1.36 4.36 15.22
N TRP A 191 -2.49 3.67 14.97
CA TRP A 191 -3.82 4.21 15.22
C TRP A 191 -4.02 4.57 16.70
N PHE A 192 -3.61 3.66 17.59
CA PHE A 192 -3.64 3.91 19.03
C PHE A 192 -2.78 5.12 19.42
N ALA A 193 -1.54 5.21 18.91
CA ALA A 193 -0.64 6.33 19.16
C ALA A 193 -1.24 7.67 18.70
N TYR A 194 -1.89 7.69 17.53
CA TYR A 194 -2.57 8.86 17.01
C TYR A 194 -3.70 9.35 17.93
N VAL A 195 -4.56 8.43 18.39
CA VAL A 195 -5.64 8.76 19.35
C VAL A 195 -5.05 9.23 20.68
N ALA A 196 -4.02 8.57 21.20
CA ALA A 196 -3.37 8.95 22.45
C ALA A 196 -2.72 10.36 22.34
N THR A 197 -2.06 10.68 21.23
CA THR A 197 -1.44 12.00 20.99
C THR A 197 -2.50 13.11 20.95
N THR A 198 -3.64 12.88 20.29
CA THR A 198 -4.73 13.88 20.24
C THR A 198 -5.38 14.08 21.62
N MET A 199 -5.55 13.01 22.41
CA MET A 199 -6.02 13.10 23.80
C MET A 199 -5.01 13.82 24.71
N ALA A 200 -3.72 13.56 24.57
CA ALA A 200 -2.66 14.26 25.28
C ALA A 200 -2.71 15.76 24.94
N PHE A 201 -2.76 16.11 23.66
CA PHE A 201 -2.85 17.51 23.24
C PHE A 201 -4.11 18.20 23.81
N SER A 202 -5.26 17.53 23.77
CA SER A 202 -6.53 18.07 24.29
C SER A 202 -6.48 18.32 25.80
N THR A 203 -6.00 17.34 26.57
CA THR A 203 -5.88 17.45 28.03
C THR A 203 -4.81 18.44 28.45
N GLY A 204 -3.65 18.45 27.77
CA GLY A 204 -2.58 19.41 27.97
C GLY A 204 -3.06 20.84 27.74
N LEU A 205 -3.71 21.13 26.61
CA LEU A 205 -4.23 22.46 26.31
C LEU A 205 -5.31 22.90 27.31
N TYR A 206 -6.19 21.97 27.71
CA TYR A 206 -7.20 22.24 28.73
C TYR A 206 -6.55 22.69 30.06
N THR A 207 -5.45 22.05 30.49
CA THR A 207 -4.78 22.43 31.73
C THR A 207 -4.22 23.86 31.72
N VAL A 208 -3.80 24.34 30.54
CA VAL A 208 -3.21 25.67 30.33
C VAL A 208 -4.29 26.75 30.20
N LEU A 209 -5.36 26.48 29.44
CA LEU A 209 -6.41 27.48 29.16
C LEU A 209 -7.52 27.53 30.22
N ALA A 210 -7.80 26.43 30.92
CA ALA A 210 -8.89 26.37 31.89
C ALA A 210 -8.87 27.52 32.92
N PRO A 211 -7.73 27.93 33.52
CA PRO A 211 -7.73 28.98 34.54
C PRO A 211 -8.16 30.38 34.05
N ARG A 212 -8.10 30.66 32.74
CA ARG A 212 -8.40 31.99 32.19
C ARG A 212 -9.64 32.01 31.29
N LEU A 213 -9.85 30.99 30.45
CA LEU A 213 -10.86 31.01 29.38
C LEU A 213 -11.49 29.60 29.19
N HIS A 214 -12.41 29.23 30.07
CA HIS A 214 -13.08 27.91 30.05
C HIS A 214 -13.83 27.60 28.74
N TRP A 215 -14.48 28.60 28.11
CA TRP A 215 -15.17 28.40 26.83
C TRP A 215 -14.19 28.02 25.71
N LEU A 216 -13.07 28.73 25.61
CA LEU A 216 -12.06 28.43 24.58
C LEU A 216 -11.40 27.07 24.83
N ALA A 217 -11.10 26.75 26.09
CA ALA A 217 -10.56 25.44 26.46
C ALA A 217 -11.48 24.30 26.02
N THR A 218 -12.77 24.39 26.35
CA THR A 218 -13.77 23.37 26.01
C THR A 218 -13.99 23.27 24.50
N GLY A 219 -14.09 24.40 23.79
CA GLY A 219 -14.24 24.43 22.33
C GLY A 219 -13.08 23.75 21.60
N ILE A 220 -11.84 24.05 21.97
CA ILE A 220 -10.66 23.45 21.32
C ILE A 220 -10.53 21.97 21.69
N SER A 221 -10.78 21.58 22.94
CA SER A 221 -10.74 20.18 23.35
C SER A 221 -11.74 19.31 22.57
N VAL A 222 -12.97 19.81 22.34
CA VAL A 222 -13.99 19.12 21.53
C VAL A 222 -13.55 19.01 20.07
N LEU A 223 -13.01 20.09 19.50
CA LEU A 223 -12.52 20.09 18.11
C LEU A 223 -11.40 19.05 17.91
N VAL A 224 -10.44 18.99 18.83
CA VAL A 224 -9.33 18.02 18.78
C VAL A 224 -9.84 16.59 18.95
N ALA A 225 -10.78 16.35 19.87
CA ALA A 225 -11.38 15.02 20.07
C ALA A 225 -12.20 14.54 18.87
N LEU A 226 -12.69 15.45 18.02
CA LEU A 226 -13.43 15.11 16.80
C LEU A 226 -12.50 14.64 15.66
N LEU A 227 -11.22 15.01 15.66
CA LEU A 227 -10.28 14.67 14.58
C LEU A 227 -10.12 13.16 14.34
N PRO A 228 -9.94 12.30 15.37
CA PRO A 228 -9.88 10.85 15.16
C PRO A 228 -11.19 10.25 14.62
N ILE A 229 -12.33 10.83 14.99
CA ILE A 229 -13.65 10.38 14.53
C ILE A 229 -13.80 10.73 13.04
N LEU A 230 -13.45 11.96 12.67
CA LEU A 230 -13.50 12.43 11.30
C LEU A 230 -12.55 11.66 10.39
N THR A 231 -11.33 11.37 10.84
CA THR A 231 -10.35 10.58 10.07
C THR A 231 -10.81 9.13 9.87
N LYS A 232 -11.46 8.51 10.88
CA LYS A 232 -12.12 7.21 10.70
C LYS A 232 -13.23 7.27 9.67
N LEU A 233 -14.10 8.28 9.79
CA LEU A 233 -15.22 8.45 8.87
C LEU A 233 -14.75 8.66 7.42
N LEU A 234 -13.74 9.49 7.20
CA LEU A 234 -13.15 9.70 5.86
C LEU A 234 -12.45 8.44 5.34
N GLY A 235 -11.79 7.67 6.22
CA GLY A 235 -11.13 6.41 5.84
C GLY A 235 -12.13 5.34 5.40
N GLU A 236 -13.29 5.27 6.06
CA GLU A 236 -14.35 4.31 5.73
C GLU A 236 -15.30 4.83 4.64
N TRP A 237 -15.31 6.14 4.35
CA TRP A 237 -16.18 6.75 3.35
C TRP A 237 -16.15 6.09 1.96
N PRO A 238 -15.01 5.68 1.38
CA PRO A 238 -15.00 4.99 0.08
C PRO A 238 -15.72 3.65 0.15
N VAL A 239 -15.52 2.90 1.23
CA VAL A 239 -16.16 1.60 1.49
C VAL A 239 -17.64 1.79 1.77
N LEU A 240 -18.01 2.80 2.56
CA LEU A 240 -19.39 3.16 2.85
C LEU A 240 -20.12 3.61 1.59
N LYS A 241 -19.47 4.42 0.74
CA LYS A 241 -19.97 4.86 -0.57
C LYS A 241 -20.14 3.67 -1.52
N LEU A 242 -19.23 2.71 -1.53
CA LEU A 242 -19.38 1.45 -2.27
C LEU A 242 -20.56 0.66 -1.73
N ARG A 243 -20.67 0.46 -0.42
CA ARG A 243 -21.77 -0.26 0.24
C ARG A 243 -23.14 0.40 -0.01
N LEU A 244 -23.22 1.73 0.01
CA LEU A 244 -24.43 2.49 -0.31
C LEU A 244 -24.76 2.45 -1.81
N ARG A 245 -23.74 2.43 -2.68
CA ARG A 245 -23.92 2.36 -4.15
C ARG A 245 -24.28 0.94 -4.63
N LEU A 246 -23.88 -0.10 -3.91
CA LEU A 246 -24.13 -1.52 -4.22
C LEU A 246 -25.27 -2.18 -3.42
N GLY A 247 -26.05 -1.40 -2.65
CA GLY A 247 -27.33 -1.75 -2.00
C GLY A 247 -27.64 -3.24 -1.78
N GLU A 248 -27.51 -3.71 -0.53
CA GLU A 248 -28.04 -4.96 0.06
C GLU A 248 -27.82 -6.32 -0.63
N THR A 249 -27.29 -6.41 -1.85
CA THR A 249 -26.96 -7.70 -2.51
C THR A 249 -25.47 -7.97 -2.58
N PHE A 250 -24.70 -7.59 -1.55
CA PHE A 250 -23.27 -7.84 -1.49
C PHE A 250 -22.97 -9.08 -0.64
N ASN A 251 -22.87 -10.23 -1.31
CA ASN A 251 -22.43 -11.48 -0.69
C ASN A 251 -20.92 -11.38 -0.40
N SER A 252 -20.53 -11.59 0.85
CA SER A 252 -19.18 -11.34 1.38
C SER A 252 -18.07 -12.26 0.84
N ASP A 253 -18.42 -13.27 0.02
CA ASP A 253 -17.49 -14.31 -0.44
C ASP A 253 -16.63 -13.92 -1.66
N LEU A 254 -16.82 -12.74 -2.26
CA LEU A 254 -16.04 -12.31 -3.44
C LEU A 254 -14.79 -11.48 -3.12
N LEU A 255 -14.44 -11.34 -1.83
CA LEU A 255 -13.27 -10.56 -1.38
C LEU A 255 -12.04 -11.41 -1.04
N ASP A 256 -12.09 -12.73 -1.25
CA ASP A 256 -10.95 -13.63 -1.02
C ASP A 256 -10.05 -13.84 -2.25
N MET A 257 -10.30 -13.15 -3.37
CA MET A 257 -9.54 -13.35 -4.61
C MET A 257 -9.02 -12.07 -5.29
N VAL A 258 -8.83 -11.00 -4.53
CA VAL A 258 -8.12 -9.78 -4.96
C VAL A 258 -7.24 -9.28 -3.82
#